data_AF-A0A3B9M025-F1
#
_entry.id   AF-A0A3B9M025-F1
#
_cell.length_a   1.000
_cell.length_b   1.000
_cell.length_c   1.000
_cell.angle_alpha   90.00
_cell.angle_beta   90.00
_cell.angle_gamma   90.00
#
_symmetry.space_group_name_H-M   'P 1'
#
loop_
_entity.id
_entity.type
_entity.pdbx_description
1 polymer ?
#
loop_
_entity_poly.entity_id
_entity_poly.type
_entity_poly.pdbx_seq_one_letter_code
_entity_poly.pdbx_strand_id
1 'polypeptide(L)'
;MGATPKYQQIAILVGAFASALILGPILLVLNDSATVYVPRVSFEPATQSVSLDSTRATSLPAYSDSIRPTVPGDYRVLKNEPGAAAVAGLDPGEYLVDGSGKIAYKVEENFPATLKVDPSQAGAAEKLKGPQANADQGSYRPWHKTDTTGGPAGRYLVDDQGVPVYLADPGINGIHRTRPDGSAVTKYDAPKATLMSYIIKGILNRQLPWGLVLLGVMIAIVLEMSGIPSLAFAVGVYLPLSSSSPIFIGGMIRWGVDRYLRKKLKDKNLTEDKFVAETDKSPGVLMASGYIAGGALAAIVIAILQGVPRPALANFNKSVEDWANLHNPLFGGPGNSAFFSKLFGPNDGSFIGSLTHPSADFMSMIPFLILMLLLYLVGREVLLTSRPTTVKRR
;
A
#
# COMPACT_ATOMS: atom_id res chain seq x y z
N MET A 1 23.18 -17.98 -29.50
CA MET A 1 22.36 -16.78 -29.73
C MET A 1 20.90 -17.18 -29.82
N GLY A 2 20.23 -17.30 -28.68
CA GLY A 2 18.82 -17.69 -28.59
C GLY A 2 17.92 -16.48 -28.80
N ALA A 3 17.54 -16.21 -30.04
CA ALA A 3 16.49 -15.23 -30.32
C ALA A 3 15.15 -15.84 -29.94
N THR A 4 14.41 -15.17 -29.05
CA THR A 4 13.00 -15.48 -28.78
C THR A 4 12.25 -15.57 -30.11
N PRO A 5 11.40 -16.59 -30.35
CA PRO A 5 10.63 -16.71 -31.59
C PRO A 5 9.89 -15.41 -31.92
N LYS A 6 9.91 -14.96 -33.19
CA LYS A 6 9.32 -13.68 -33.62
C LYS A 6 7.89 -13.47 -33.12
N TYR A 7 7.06 -14.53 -33.15
CA TYR A 7 5.69 -14.48 -32.65
C TYR A 7 5.59 -14.28 -31.13
N GLN A 8 6.55 -14.78 -30.36
CA GLN A 8 6.62 -14.56 -28.92
C GLN A 8 7.01 -13.11 -28.59
N GLN A 9 7.92 -12.51 -29.36
CA GLN A 9 8.25 -11.09 -29.21
C GLN A 9 7.06 -10.17 -29.53
N ILE A 10 6.32 -10.49 -30.61
CA ILE A 10 5.09 -9.76 -30.96
C ILE A 10 4.03 -9.93 -29.85
N ALA A 11 3.85 -11.15 -29.32
CA ALA A 11 2.91 -11.39 -28.23
C ALA A 11 3.26 -10.59 -26.97
N ILE A 12 4.54 -10.51 -26.60
CA ILE A 12 5.01 -9.69 -25.47
C ILE A 12 4.72 -8.21 -25.73
N LEU A 13 5.01 -7.71 -26.94
CA LEU A 13 4.80 -6.31 -27.29
C LEU A 13 3.31 -5.93 -27.27
N VAL A 14 2.45 -6.77 -27.86
CA VAL A 14 1.00 -6.57 -27.84
C VAL A 14 0.45 -6.65 -26.41
N GLY A 15 0.90 -7.64 -25.62
CA GLY A 15 0.49 -7.81 -24.23
C GLY A 15 0.92 -6.63 -23.35
N ALA A 16 2.16 -6.16 -23.50
CA ALA A 16 2.67 -4.99 -22.77
C ALA A 16 1.92 -3.71 -23.17
N PHE A 17 1.65 -3.52 -24.46
CA PHE A 17 0.90 -2.36 -24.95
C PHE A 17 -0.55 -2.35 -24.44
N ALA A 18 -1.26 -3.48 -24.55
CA ALA A 18 -2.61 -3.61 -24.02
C ALA A 18 -2.64 -3.37 -22.50
N SER A 19 -1.64 -3.90 -21.77
CA SER A 19 -1.51 -3.67 -20.33
C SER A 19 -1.27 -2.20 -20.01
N ALA A 20 -0.41 -1.51 -20.77
CA ALA A 20 -0.16 -0.08 -20.56
C ALA A 20 -1.41 0.79 -20.83
N LEU A 21 -2.17 0.47 -21.88
CA LEU A 21 -3.42 1.15 -22.21
C LEU A 21 -4.50 0.99 -21.13
N ILE A 22 -4.58 -0.17 -20.49
CA ILE A 22 -5.56 -0.44 -19.44
C ILE A 22 -5.07 0.12 -18.09
N LEU A 23 -3.81 -0.11 -17.74
CA LEU A 23 -3.26 0.24 -16.44
C LEU A 23 -3.10 1.76 -16.26
N GLY A 24 -2.73 2.49 -17.31
CA GLY A 24 -2.55 3.94 -17.24
C GLY A 24 -3.79 4.68 -16.70
N PRO A 25 -4.96 4.56 -17.34
CA PRO A 25 -6.20 5.15 -16.85
C PRO A 25 -6.59 4.71 -15.44
N ILE A 26 -6.42 3.42 -15.10
CA ILE A 26 -6.71 2.90 -13.76
C ILE A 26 -5.83 3.59 -12.72
N LEU A 27 -4.53 3.71 -12.97
CA LEU A 27 -3.60 4.39 -12.06
C LEU A 27 -3.92 5.87 -11.91
N LEU A 28 -4.35 6.54 -12.99
CA LEU A 28 -4.78 7.94 -12.92
C LEU A 28 -6.03 8.09 -12.05
N VAL A 29 -7.05 7.24 -12.23
CA VAL A 29 -8.27 7.26 -11.41
C VAL A 29 -7.96 6.96 -9.94
N LEU A 30 -7.14 5.95 -9.67
CA LEU A 30 -6.72 5.61 -8.31
C LEU A 30 -5.95 6.76 -7.68
N ASN A 31 -4.98 7.34 -8.40
CA ASN A 31 -4.21 8.48 -7.91
C ASN A 31 -5.10 9.69 -7.64
N ASP A 32 -5.98 10.06 -8.57
CA ASP A 32 -6.88 11.21 -8.44
C ASP A 32 -7.89 11.01 -7.29
N SER A 33 -8.35 9.78 -7.05
CA SER A 33 -9.27 9.46 -5.94
C SER A 33 -8.61 9.50 -4.55
N ALA A 34 -7.31 9.19 -4.49
CA ALA A 34 -6.52 9.16 -3.26
C ALA A 34 -5.62 10.40 -3.09
N THR A 35 -5.69 11.37 -4.00
CA THR A 35 -5.01 12.65 -3.87
C THR A 35 -5.67 13.46 -2.75
N VAL A 36 -4.85 14.04 -1.88
CA VAL A 36 -5.29 14.91 -0.78
C VAL A 36 -4.80 16.32 -1.07
N TYR A 37 -5.72 17.26 -1.17
CA TYR A 37 -5.40 18.67 -1.31
C TYR A 37 -5.32 19.28 0.07
N VAL A 38 -4.08 19.56 0.50
CA VAL A 38 -3.76 20.11 1.80
C VAL A 38 -3.78 21.63 1.69
N PRO A 39 -4.67 22.34 2.40
CA PRO A 39 -4.70 23.80 2.40
C PRO A 39 -3.45 24.39 3.09
N ARG A 40 -3.19 25.69 2.89
CA ARG A 40 -2.09 26.39 3.58
C ARG A 40 -2.09 26.17 5.09
N VAL A 41 -3.28 26.17 5.69
CA VAL A 41 -3.48 25.99 7.12
C VAL A 41 -4.39 24.79 7.35
N SER A 42 -3.95 23.83 8.17
CA SER A 42 -4.75 22.68 8.61
C SER A 42 -5.09 22.77 10.10
N PHE A 43 -6.18 22.11 10.47
CA PHE A 43 -6.67 22.09 11.84
C PHE A 43 -6.69 20.67 12.36
N GLU A 44 -5.84 20.38 13.34
CA GLU A 44 -5.89 19.11 14.07
C GLU A 44 -6.75 19.27 15.31
N PRO A 45 -7.71 18.38 15.59
CA PRO A 45 -8.50 18.47 16.82
C PRO A 45 -7.58 18.35 18.03
N ALA A 46 -7.71 19.28 18.98
CA ALA A 46 -6.88 19.26 20.18
C ALA A 46 -7.20 18.01 21.01
N THR A 47 -6.20 17.14 21.17
CA THR A 47 -6.31 15.91 21.98
C THR A 47 -6.18 16.19 23.47
N GLN A 48 -5.60 17.33 23.84
CA GLN A 48 -5.43 17.76 25.22
C GLN A 48 -6.64 18.57 25.67
N SER A 49 -7.30 18.12 26.73
CA SER A 49 -8.46 18.80 27.35
C SER A 49 -8.01 19.96 28.24
N VAL A 50 -7.35 20.96 27.64
CA VAL A 50 -6.91 22.16 28.33
C VAL A 50 -7.89 23.30 28.01
N SER A 51 -8.41 23.94 29.04
CA SER A 51 -9.32 25.09 28.94
C SER A 51 -8.65 26.33 29.52
N LEU A 52 -8.79 27.45 28.81
CA LEU A 52 -8.38 28.77 29.26
C LEU A 52 -9.45 29.39 30.16
N ASP A 53 -9.04 30.27 31.07
CA ASP A 53 -9.98 31.12 31.79
C ASP A 53 -10.73 32.05 30.80
N SER A 54 -12.03 32.22 31.03
CA SER A 54 -12.97 32.95 30.18
C SER A 54 -12.55 34.39 29.87
N THR A 55 -11.91 35.08 30.82
CA THR A 55 -11.37 36.44 30.66
C THR A 55 -10.18 36.47 29.69
N ARG A 56 -9.29 35.48 29.80
CA ARG A 56 -8.14 35.31 28.91
C ARG A 56 -8.56 34.82 27.52
N ALA A 57 -9.60 34.00 27.43
CA ALA A 57 -10.16 33.55 26.15
C ALA A 57 -10.81 34.71 25.38
N THR A 58 -11.37 35.71 26.07
CA THR A 58 -12.07 36.85 25.44
C THR A 58 -11.13 37.95 24.93
N SER A 59 -9.93 38.05 25.49
CA SER A 59 -8.90 39.01 25.08
C SER A 59 -8.04 38.55 23.89
N LEU A 60 -8.19 37.30 23.44
CA LEU A 60 -7.46 36.77 22.29
C LEU A 60 -7.98 37.36 20.96
N PRO A 61 -7.08 37.57 19.98
CA PRO A 61 -7.49 38.04 18.65
C PRO A 61 -8.40 37.01 17.97
N ALA A 62 -9.43 37.51 17.29
CA ALA A 62 -10.31 36.68 16.47
C ALA A 62 -9.54 36.05 15.31
N TYR A 63 -9.83 34.78 15.01
CA TYR A 63 -9.26 34.11 13.85
C TYR A 63 -9.85 34.71 12.57
N SER A 64 -9.00 35.34 11.77
CA SER A 64 -9.40 36.13 10.59
C SER A 64 -8.94 35.52 9.26
N ASP A 65 -8.41 34.31 9.29
CA ASP A 65 -7.98 33.63 8.08
C ASP A 65 -9.18 33.20 7.21
N SER A 66 -8.93 33.11 5.90
CA SER A 66 -9.95 32.68 4.93
C SER A 66 -10.26 31.19 5.04
N ILE A 67 -9.29 30.40 5.52
CA ILE A 67 -9.39 28.96 5.72
C ILE A 67 -9.94 28.73 7.14
N ARG A 68 -11.09 28.06 7.30
CA ARG A 68 -11.74 27.82 8.60
C ARG A 68 -11.86 26.32 8.91
N PRO A 69 -11.96 25.94 10.20
CA PRO A 69 -12.19 24.54 10.59
C PRO A 69 -13.51 24.00 10.04
N THR A 70 -13.58 22.67 9.91
CA THR A 70 -14.77 21.95 9.39
C THR A 70 -16.03 22.20 10.22
N VAL A 71 -15.88 22.47 11.52
CA VAL A 71 -16.97 22.92 12.38
C VAL A 71 -17.00 24.44 12.39
N PRO A 72 -18.09 25.09 11.93
CA PRO A 72 -18.20 26.54 11.97
C PRO A 72 -18.33 27.01 13.43
N GLY A 73 -17.55 28.02 13.81
CA GLY A 73 -17.57 28.63 15.13
C GLY A 73 -16.76 29.92 15.18
N ASP A 74 -17.02 30.75 16.19
CA ASP A 74 -16.26 31.97 16.47
C ASP A 74 -14.99 31.61 17.24
N TYR A 75 -13.95 31.26 16.49
CA TYR A 75 -12.67 30.87 17.05
C TYR A 75 -11.73 32.07 17.28
N ARG A 76 -10.94 31.99 18.34
CA ARG A 76 -9.87 32.94 18.66
C ARG A 76 -8.51 32.24 18.66
N VAL A 77 -7.45 32.99 18.34
CA VAL A 77 -6.09 32.43 18.20
C VAL A 77 -5.32 32.58 19.50
N LEU A 78 -4.88 31.45 20.05
CA LEU A 78 -3.92 31.36 21.13
C LEU A 78 -2.55 30.97 20.55
N LYS A 79 -1.55 31.85 20.67
CA LYS A 79 -0.15 31.50 20.39
C LYS A 79 0.51 31.02 21.68
N ASN A 80 0.89 29.75 21.72
CA ASN A 80 1.59 29.17 22.85
C ASN A 80 3.08 29.12 22.54
N GLU A 81 3.80 30.20 22.88
CA GLU A 81 5.25 30.32 22.67
C GLU A 81 6.02 30.15 24.01
N PRO A 82 7.16 29.45 24.03
CA PRO A 82 7.96 29.29 25.24
C PRO A 82 8.51 30.66 25.70
N GLY A 83 7.95 31.16 26.80
CA GLY A 83 8.36 32.42 27.44
C GLY A 83 7.27 33.51 27.53
N ALA A 84 6.19 33.42 26.76
CA ALA A 84 5.07 34.37 26.81
C ALA A 84 3.78 33.68 27.25
N ALA A 85 3.40 33.86 28.52
CA ALA A 85 2.15 33.37 29.12
C ALA A 85 1.77 31.92 28.71
N ALA A 86 2.75 31.03 28.53
CA ALA A 86 2.51 29.70 28.00
C ALA A 86 1.48 28.95 28.85
N VAL A 87 0.55 28.24 28.20
CA VAL A 87 -0.44 27.44 28.91
C VAL A 87 0.21 26.10 29.24
N ALA A 88 0.35 25.82 30.53
CA ALA A 88 0.95 24.58 31.00
C ALA A 88 0.16 23.37 30.47
N GLY A 89 0.86 22.41 29.85
CA GLY A 89 0.27 21.20 29.30
C GLY A 89 -0.10 21.25 27.82
N LEU A 90 0.16 22.36 27.12
CA LEU A 90 0.11 22.44 25.66
C LEU A 90 1.50 22.52 25.04
N ASP A 91 1.66 21.85 23.91
CA ASP A 91 2.86 21.96 23.08
C ASP A 91 2.99 23.37 22.48
N PRO A 92 4.21 23.81 22.10
CA PRO A 92 4.38 25.08 21.41
C PRO A 92 3.65 25.08 20.06
N GLY A 93 2.89 26.14 19.78
CA GLY A 93 2.14 26.24 18.52
C GLY A 93 0.98 27.24 18.58
N GLU A 94 0.27 27.37 17.45
CA GLU A 94 -0.95 28.17 17.36
C GLU A 94 -2.18 27.27 17.57
N TYR A 95 -3.13 27.73 18.38
CA TYR A 95 -4.33 26.99 18.75
C TYR A 95 -5.57 27.84 18.55
N LEU A 96 -6.68 27.22 18.15
CA LEU A 96 -8.00 27.83 18.11
C LEU A 96 -8.76 27.50 19.38
N VAL A 97 -9.24 28.56 20.03
CA VAL A 97 -10.04 28.52 21.25
C VAL A 97 -11.47 28.89 20.87
N ASP A 98 -12.44 28.11 21.32
CA ASP A 98 -13.85 28.44 21.14
C ASP A 98 -14.31 29.56 22.09
N GLY A 99 -15.54 30.06 21.88
CA GLY A 99 -16.12 31.10 22.73
C GLY A 99 -16.28 30.71 24.22
N SER A 100 -16.16 29.42 24.56
CA SER A 100 -16.22 28.91 25.93
C SER A 100 -14.85 28.82 26.61
N GLY A 101 -13.77 29.14 25.90
CA GLY A 101 -12.40 29.06 26.40
C GLY A 101 -11.77 27.67 26.25
N LYS A 102 -12.43 26.71 25.59
CA LYS A 102 -11.87 25.38 25.32
C LYS A 102 -11.02 25.43 24.06
N ILE A 103 -9.86 24.77 24.11
CA ILE A 103 -8.99 24.61 22.94
C ILE A 103 -9.60 23.54 22.03
N ALA A 104 -10.01 23.96 20.84
CA ALA A 104 -10.73 23.12 19.88
C ALA A 104 -9.79 22.50 18.85
N TYR A 105 -8.87 23.29 18.30
CA TYR A 105 -7.96 22.86 17.24
C TYR A 105 -6.55 23.39 17.46
N LYS A 106 -5.56 22.61 17.03
CA LYS A 106 -4.20 23.08 16.78
C LYS A 106 -4.11 23.49 15.30
N VAL A 107 -3.59 24.69 15.06
CA VAL A 107 -3.37 25.25 13.73
C VAL A 107 -1.99 24.84 13.26
N GLU A 108 -1.91 24.14 12.14
CA GLU A 108 -0.66 23.78 11.49
C GLU A 108 -0.53 24.52 10.15
N GLU A 109 0.55 25.29 10.01
CA GLU A 109 0.89 25.94 8.74
C GLU A 109 1.71 24.97 7.87
N ASN A 110 1.11 24.47 6.79
CA ASN A 110 1.72 23.49 5.90
C ASN A 110 2.78 24.10 4.98
N PHE A 111 2.62 25.37 4.62
CA PHE A 111 3.57 26.14 3.82
C PHE A 111 3.39 27.65 4.07
N PRO A 112 4.48 28.45 3.98
CA PRO A 112 4.46 29.85 4.38
C PRO A 112 3.61 30.71 3.44
N ALA A 113 2.89 31.67 4.01
CA ALA A 113 2.09 32.65 3.26
C ALA A 113 2.92 33.54 2.29
N THR A 114 4.23 33.60 2.45
CA THR A 114 5.14 34.36 1.58
C THR A 114 5.49 33.65 0.28
N LEU A 115 5.16 32.36 0.15
CA LEU A 115 5.42 31.58 -1.05
C LEU A 115 4.57 32.13 -2.20
N LYS A 116 5.22 32.55 -3.29
CA LYS A 116 4.56 32.99 -4.53
C LYS A 116 5.33 32.46 -5.72
N VAL A 117 4.59 32.14 -6.78
CA VAL A 117 5.17 31.75 -8.06
C VAL A 117 4.78 32.78 -9.12
N ASP A 118 5.66 32.97 -10.10
CA ASP A 118 5.29 33.67 -11.33
C ASP A 118 4.18 32.88 -12.05
N PRO A 119 3.01 33.48 -12.34
CA PRO A 119 1.91 32.82 -13.04
C PRO A 119 2.29 32.20 -14.39
N SER A 120 3.36 32.69 -15.03
CA SER A 120 3.87 32.13 -16.30
C SER A 120 4.51 30.74 -16.15
N GLN A 121 4.94 30.37 -14.95
CA GLN A 121 5.50 29.04 -14.64
C GLN A 121 4.42 28.03 -14.23
N ALA A 122 3.20 28.50 -14.01
CA ALA A 122 2.07 27.66 -13.66
C ALA A 122 1.40 27.11 -14.93
N GLY A 123 0.92 25.87 -14.85
CA GLY A 123 0.26 25.19 -15.96
C GLY A 123 -1.12 25.75 -16.29
N ALA A 124 -1.81 25.06 -17.21
CA ALA A 124 -3.19 25.37 -17.54
C ALA A 124 -4.11 25.20 -16.32
N ALA A 125 -5.13 26.05 -16.20
CA ALA A 125 -6.06 26.00 -15.10
C ALA A 125 -6.81 24.66 -15.06
N GLU A 126 -6.87 24.05 -13.88
CA GLU A 126 -7.54 22.79 -13.58
C GLU A 126 -8.39 22.91 -12.32
N LYS A 127 -9.38 22.04 -12.20
CA LYS A 127 -10.21 21.92 -10.99
C LYS A 127 -9.62 20.86 -10.06
N LEU A 128 -9.98 20.96 -8.78
CA LEU A 128 -9.75 19.88 -7.83
C LEU A 128 -10.38 18.58 -8.34
N LYS A 129 -9.72 17.47 -8.07
CA LYS A 129 -10.19 16.13 -8.44
C LYS A 129 -10.57 15.31 -7.21
N GLY A 130 -11.31 14.22 -7.41
CA GLY A 130 -11.69 13.33 -6.32
C GLY A 130 -12.70 13.96 -5.34
N PRO A 131 -12.83 13.43 -4.12
CA PRO A 131 -13.89 13.81 -3.18
C PRO A 131 -13.87 15.29 -2.74
N GLN A 132 -12.68 15.92 -2.72
CA GLN A 132 -12.51 17.31 -2.31
C GLN A 132 -13.01 18.31 -3.36
N ALA A 133 -13.21 17.88 -4.61
CA ALA A 133 -13.84 18.70 -5.65
C ALA A 133 -15.30 19.07 -5.34
N ASN A 134 -15.95 18.33 -4.42
CA ASN A 134 -17.30 18.66 -3.96
C ASN A 134 -17.32 19.84 -2.97
N ALA A 135 -16.23 20.03 -2.23
CA ALA A 135 -16.10 21.11 -1.24
C ALA A 135 -15.69 22.43 -1.90
N ASP A 136 -14.90 22.36 -2.98
CA ASP A 136 -14.43 23.53 -3.69
C ASP A 136 -14.43 23.27 -5.22
N GLN A 137 -15.16 24.11 -5.95
CA GLN A 137 -15.28 24.08 -7.41
C GLN A 137 -14.41 25.13 -8.10
N GLY A 138 -13.53 25.78 -7.36
CA GLY A 138 -12.54 26.73 -7.84
C GLY A 138 -11.63 26.14 -8.92
N SER A 139 -11.08 27.04 -9.74
CA SER A 139 -10.11 26.70 -10.77
C SER A 139 -8.75 27.22 -10.34
N TYR A 140 -7.74 26.37 -10.39
CA TYR A 140 -6.38 26.67 -9.93
C TYR A 140 -5.37 26.24 -10.98
N ARG A 141 -4.19 26.85 -10.98
CA ARG A 141 -3.11 26.50 -11.91
C ARG A 141 -2.12 25.58 -11.20
N PRO A 142 -1.77 24.42 -11.77
CA PRO A 142 -0.81 23.52 -11.16
C PRO A 142 0.60 24.08 -11.34
N TRP A 143 1.36 24.09 -10.25
CA TRP A 143 2.77 24.44 -10.23
C TRP A 143 3.58 23.31 -9.59
N HIS A 144 4.64 22.87 -10.25
CA HIS A 144 5.54 21.83 -9.74
C HIS A 144 6.78 22.47 -9.13
N LYS A 145 6.84 22.49 -7.81
CA LYS A 145 7.98 22.97 -7.04
C LYS A 145 9.01 21.84 -6.88
N THR A 146 10.21 22.04 -7.38
CA THR A 146 11.29 21.03 -7.35
C THR A 146 12.24 21.19 -6.18
N ASP A 147 12.23 22.35 -5.51
CA ASP A 147 13.10 22.69 -4.39
C ASP A 147 12.35 22.60 -3.05
N THR A 148 13.08 22.64 -1.94
CA THR A 148 12.53 22.61 -0.57
C THR A 148 12.56 23.97 0.13
N THR A 149 12.93 25.04 -0.57
CA THR A 149 13.03 26.39 0.02
C THR A 149 11.64 26.94 0.28
N GLY A 150 11.34 27.35 1.52
CA GLY A 150 10.03 27.94 1.85
C GLY A 150 8.85 26.97 1.68
N GLY A 151 9.05 25.66 1.87
CA GLY A 151 8.01 24.64 1.84
C GLY A 151 8.44 23.35 1.11
N PRO A 152 7.71 22.23 1.31
CA PRO A 152 8.05 20.95 0.70
C PRO A 152 8.09 20.99 -0.83
N ALA A 153 8.94 20.17 -1.44
CA ALA A 153 8.90 19.98 -2.89
C ALA A 153 7.64 19.18 -3.25
N GLY A 154 6.91 19.57 -4.29
CA GLY A 154 5.62 18.96 -4.60
C GLY A 154 4.83 19.69 -5.67
N ARG A 155 3.62 19.20 -5.93
CA ARG A 155 2.66 19.84 -6.81
C ARG A 155 1.77 20.77 -5.99
N TYR A 156 1.80 22.05 -6.29
CA TYR A 156 0.94 23.06 -5.68
C TYR A 156 -0.15 23.48 -6.67
N LEU A 157 -1.30 23.89 -6.13
CA LEU A 157 -2.36 24.57 -6.87
C LEU A 157 -2.34 26.03 -6.47
N VAL A 158 -2.08 26.90 -7.45
CA VAL A 158 -1.98 28.34 -7.25
C VAL A 158 -3.19 29.05 -7.84
N ASP A 159 -3.58 30.18 -7.26
CA ASP A 159 -4.59 31.06 -7.83
C ASP A 159 -4.06 31.81 -9.07
N ASP A 160 -4.91 32.62 -9.71
CA ASP A 160 -4.52 33.44 -10.87
C ASP A 160 -3.47 34.51 -10.53
N GLN A 161 -3.24 34.80 -9.24
CA GLN A 161 -2.22 35.74 -8.77
C GLN A 161 -0.88 35.03 -8.46
N GLY A 162 -0.80 33.70 -8.61
CA GLY A 162 0.39 32.92 -8.33
C GLY A 162 0.59 32.62 -6.83
N VAL A 163 -0.45 32.75 -6.02
CA VAL A 163 -0.42 32.39 -4.59
C VAL A 163 -0.85 30.93 -4.44
N PRO A 164 -0.05 30.07 -3.76
CA PRO A 164 -0.42 28.68 -3.50
C PRO A 164 -1.57 28.60 -2.50
N VAL A 165 -2.64 27.91 -2.91
CA VAL A 165 -3.83 27.67 -2.10
C VAL A 165 -3.81 26.25 -1.53
N TYR A 166 -3.42 25.28 -2.36
CA TYR A 166 -3.33 23.88 -1.96
C TYR A 166 -1.98 23.25 -2.31
N LEU A 167 -1.51 22.37 -1.45
CA LEU A 167 -0.49 21.36 -1.76
C LEU A 167 -1.23 20.07 -2.16
N ALA A 168 -1.03 19.60 -3.38
CA ALA A 168 -1.60 18.35 -3.87
C ALA A 168 -0.69 17.18 -3.49
N ASP A 169 -1.05 16.49 -2.40
CA ASP A 169 -0.39 15.25 -1.97
C ASP A 169 -0.92 14.05 -2.77
N PRO A 170 -0.11 13.41 -3.61
CA PRO A 170 -0.57 12.38 -4.55
C PRO A 170 -1.14 11.15 -3.83
N GLY A 171 -2.01 10.40 -4.52
CA GLY A 171 -2.53 9.13 -4.02
C GLY A 171 -1.46 8.03 -3.97
N ILE A 172 -0.50 8.09 -4.88
CA ILE A 172 0.65 7.17 -4.94
C ILE A 172 1.86 7.83 -4.28
N ASN A 173 2.49 7.17 -3.30
CA ASN A 173 3.62 7.66 -2.51
C ASN A 173 3.35 8.97 -1.72
N GLY A 174 2.09 9.35 -1.50
CA GLY A 174 1.74 10.51 -0.67
C GLY A 174 1.83 10.24 0.83
N ILE A 175 2.02 11.30 1.62
CA ILE A 175 2.25 11.21 3.08
C ILE A 175 0.99 11.53 3.91
N HIS A 176 0.04 12.29 3.36
CA HIS A 176 -1.14 12.74 4.10
C HIS A 176 -2.24 11.68 4.02
N ARG A 177 -2.38 10.88 5.07
CA ARG A 177 -3.39 9.81 5.18
C ARG A 177 -4.75 10.30 5.69
N THR A 178 -4.85 11.56 6.05
CA THR A 178 -6.07 12.22 6.53
C THR A 178 -6.38 13.41 5.64
N ARG A 179 -7.65 13.53 5.21
CA ARG A 179 -8.14 14.72 4.52
C ARG A 179 -8.42 15.84 5.52
N PRO A 180 -8.53 17.09 5.06
CA PRO A 180 -8.95 18.23 5.90
C PRO A 180 -10.33 18.04 6.57
N ASP A 181 -11.19 17.19 6.01
CA ASP A 181 -12.49 16.83 6.59
C ASP A 181 -12.41 15.79 7.71
N GLY A 182 -11.21 15.27 8.03
CA GLY A 182 -10.98 14.22 9.01
C GLY A 182 -11.16 12.78 8.47
N SER A 183 -11.55 12.61 7.21
CA SER A 183 -11.70 11.28 6.61
C SER A 183 -10.35 10.65 6.27
N ALA A 184 -10.22 9.34 6.52
CA ALA A 184 -9.01 8.58 6.20
C ALA A 184 -8.90 8.27 4.70
N VAL A 185 -7.67 8.29 4.18
CA VAL A 185 -7.33 7.97 2.79
C VAL A 185 -6.27 6.88 2.76
N THR A 186 -6.57 5.81 2.05
CA THR A 186 -5.60 4.76 1.75
C THR A 186 -4.67 5.24 0.65
N LYS A 187 -3.38 5.35 0.97
CA LYS A 187 -2.32 5.69 0.01
C LYS A 187 -1.74 4.42 -0.59
N TYR A 188 -1.21 4.54 -1.80
CA TYR A 188 -0.60 3.43 -2.54
C TYR A 188 0.91 3.62 -2.60
N ASP A 189 1.66 2.72 -2.00
CA ASP A 189 3.12 2.79 -2.05
C ASP A 189 3.65 2.15 -3.33
N ALA A 190 4.53 2.85 -4.04
CA ALA A 190 5.24 2.38 -5.22
C ALA A 190 6.75 2.29 -4.93
N PRO A 191 7.17 1.35 -4.06
CA PRO A 191 8.53 1.34 -3.50
C PRO A 191 9.61 1.11 -4.57
N LYS A 192 9.30 0.36 -5.64
CA LYS A 192 10.20 0.20 -6.80
C LYS A 192 10.44 1.52 -7.53
N ALA A 193 9.40 2.33 -7.71
CA ALA A 193 9.52 3.64 -8.37
C ALA A 193 10.31 4.63 -7.49
N THR A 194 10.06 4.60 -6.17
CA THR A 194 10.78 5.43 -5.20
C THR A 194 12.28 5.15 -5.21
N LEU A 195 12.67 3.86 -5.19
CA LEU A 195 14.07 3.43 -5.30
C LEU A 195 14.73 3.93 -6.59
N MET A 196 14.08 3.73 -7.75
CA MET A 196 14.59 4.20 -9.04
C MET A 196 14.75 5.73 -9.06
N SER A 197 13.81 6.45 -8.44
CA SER A 197 13.90 7.91 -8.33
C SER A 197 15.13 8.36 -7.54
N TYR A 198 15.46 7.67 -6.45
CA TYR A 198 16.65 7.97 -5.65
C TYR A 198 17.94 7.68 -6.40
N ILE A 199 17.99 6.59 -7.17
CA ILE A 199 19.14 6.27 -8.01
C ILE A 199 19.34 7.36 -9.08
N ILE A 200 18.28 7.74 -9.80
CA ILE A 200 18.35 8.77 -10.85
C ILE A 200 18.77 10.12 -10.26
N LYS A 201 18.13 10.56 -9.17
CA LYS A 201 18.47 11.83 -8.48
C LYS A 201 19.90 11.79 -7.95
N GLY A 202 20.33 10.68 -7.37
CA GLY A 202 21.70 10.51 -6.86
C GLY A 202 22.76 10.56 -7.97
N ILE A 203 22.49 9.97 -9.13
CA ILE A 203 23.37 10.04 -10.31
C ILE A 203 23.40 11.46 -10.87
N LEU A 204 22.22 12.07 -11.11
CA LEU A 204 22.10 13.39 -11.73
C LEU A 204 22.72 14.49 -10.87
N ASN A 205 22.47 14.45 -9.56
CA ASN A 205 22.97 15.44 -8.60
C ASN A 205 24.37 15.09 -8.08
N ARG A 206 24.97 13.98 -8.51
CA ARG A 206 26.26 13.44 -8.03
C ARG A 206 26.33 13.23 -6.50
N GLN A 207 25.19 13.02 -5.85
CA GLN A 207 25.07 12.80 -4.40
C GLN A 207 24.75 11.34 -4.05
N LEU A 208 25.01 10.42 -4.98
CA LEU A 208 24.83 8.99 -4.70
C LEU A 208 25.78 8.56 -3.57
N PRO A 209 25.31 7.85 -2.54
CA PRO A 209 26.17 7.34 -1.47
C PRO A 209 27.03 6.17 -2.00
N TRP A 210 28.12 6.50 -2.69
CA TRP A 210 29.01 5.54 -3.36
C TRP A 210 29.58 4.48 -2.42
N GLY A 211 29.77 4.80 -1.14
CA GLY A 211 30.18 3.82 -0.13
C GLY A 211 29.19 2.66 0.02
N LEU A 212 27.89 2.94 0.05
CA LEU A 212 26.84 1.91 0.14
C LEU A 212 26.74 1.10 -1.16
N VAL A 213 26.96 1.74 -2.31
CA VAL A 213 26.93 1.05 -3.61
C VAL A 213 28.11 0.11 -3.76
N LEU A 214 29.33 0.56 -3.45
CA LEU A 214 30.53 -0.28 -3.49
C LEU A 214 30.45 -1.43 -2.48
N LEU A 215 29.89 -1.19 -1.30
CA LEU A 215 29.59 -2.25 -0.34
C LEU A 215 28.68 -3.32 -0.94
N GLY A 216 27.59 -2.92 -1.60
CA GLY A 216 26.69 -3.83 -2.31
C GLY A 216 27.38 -4.63 -3.41
N VAL A 217 28.26 -3.99 -4.20
CA VAL A 217 29.08 -4.64 -5.23
C VAL A 217 30.01 -5.69 -4.60
N MET A 218 30.68 -5.37 -3.50
CA MET A 218 31.55 -6.32 -2.80
C MET A 218 30.77 -7.51 -2.25
N ILE A 219 29.59 -7.28 -1.66
CA ILE A 219 28.72 -8.37 -1.19
C ILE A 219 28.28 -9.25 -2.38
N ALA A 220 27.89 -8.66 -3.50
CA ALA A 220 27.50 -9.41 -4.69
C ALA A 220 28.65 -10.28 -5.23
N ILE A 221 29.88 -9.75 -5.26
CA ILE A 221 31.08 -10.50 -5.67
C ILE A 221 31.32 -11.66 -4.71
N VAL A 222 31.26 -11.44 -3.40
CA VAL A 222 31.46 -12.51 -2.39
C VAL A 222 30.41 -13.61 -2.54
N LEU A 223 29.15 -13.25 -2.77
CA LEU A 223 28.07 -14.21 -2.99
C LEU A 223 28.28 -15.01 -4.28
N GLU A 224 28.62 -14.35 -5.38
CA GLU A 224 28.85 -15.00 -6.67
C GLU A 224 30.06 -15.95 -6.59
N MET A 225 31.13 -15.55 -5.89
CA MET A 225 32.29 -16.41 -5.60
C MET A 225 31.94 -17.59 -4.69
N SER A 226 30.92 -17.45 -3.84
CA SER A 226 30.40 -18.52 -2.98
C SER A 226 29.38 -19.42 -3.71
N GLY A 227 29.12 -19.18 -4.99
CA GLY A 227 28.12 -19.91 -5.77
C GLY A 227 26.67 -19.61 -5.37
N ILE A 228 26.44 -18.52 -4.62
CA ILE A 228 25.11 -18.07 -4.21
C ILE A 228 24.63 -17.01 -5.20
N PRO A 229 23.47 -17.19 -5.86
CA PRO A 229 22.94 -16.19 -6.78
C PRO A 229 22.67 -14.86 -6.08
N SER A 230 23.51 -13.86 -6.37
CA SER A 230 23.47 -12.53 -5.73
C SER A 230 22.11 -11.83 -5.91
N LEU A 231 21.45 -12.03 -7.06
CA LEU A 231 20.12 -11.49 -7.35
C LEU A 231 19.05 -12.03 -6.39
N ALA A 232 19.03 -13.35 -6.14
CA ALA A 232 18.04 -13.97 -5.27
C ALA A 232 18.22 -13.52 -3.81
N PHE A 233 19.48 -13.39 -3.38
CA PHE A 233 19.81 -12.85 -2.07
C PHE A 233 19.34 -11.41 -1.89
N ALA A 234 19.64 -10.53 -2.85
CA ALA A 234 19.27 -9.12 -2.79
C ALA A 234 17.73 -8.93 -2.72
N VAL A 235 16.98 -9.71 -3.51
CA VAL A 235 15.51 -9.68 -3.47
C VAL A 235 14.99 -10.20 -2.12
N GLY A 236 15.60 -11.25 -1.56
CA GLY A 236 15.23 -11.81 -0.27
C GLY A 236 15.41 -10.85 0.91
N VAL A 237 16.51 -10.08 0.91
CA VAL A 237 16.79 -9.06 1.95
C VAL A 237 15.88 -7.85 1.83
N TYR A 238 15.39 -7.54 0.62
CA TYR A 238 14.52 -6.40 0.37
C TYR A 238 13.07 -6.60 0.82
N LEU A 239 12.59 -7.85 0.85
CA LEU A 239 11.19 -8.16 1.13
C LEU A 239 10.94 -8.41 2.64
N PRO A 240 9.82 -7.92 3.21
CA PRO A 240 9.43 -8.25 4.57
C PRO A 240 9.36 -9.76 4.80
N LEU A 241 9.71 -10.23 6.00
CA LEU A 241 9.66 -11.66 6.33
C LEU A 241 8.27 -12.27 6.05
N SER A 242 7.20 -11.53 6.30
CA SER A 242 5.83 -11.96 5.98
C SER A 242 5.58 -12.26 4.49
N SER A 243 6.27 -11.57 3.59
CA SER A 243 6.20 -11.81 2.13
C SER A 243 7.24 -12.84 1.67
N SER A 244 8.40 -12.90 2.32
CA SER A 244 9.48 -13.83 1.98
C SER A 244 9.18 -15.26 2.45
N SER A 245 8.47 -15.46 3.56
CA SER A 245 8.14 -16.79 4.09
C SER A 245 7.30 -17.65 3.13
N PRO A 246 6.20 -17.16 2.51
CA PRO A 246 5.48 -17.92 1.50
C PRO A 246 6.34 -18.31 0.29
N ILE A 247 7.21 -17.40 -0.17
CA ILE A 247 8.13 -17.66 -1.28
C ILE A 247 9.12 -18.78 -0.90
N PHE A 248 9.69 -18.70 0.30
CA PHE A 248 10.59 -19.72 0.82
C PHE A 248 9.91 -21.10 0.93
N ILE A 249 8.69 -21.16 1.48
CA ILE A 249 7.94 -22.42 1.59
C ILE A 249 7.57 -22.96 0.20
N GLY A 250 7.17 -22.09 -0.74
CA GLY A 250 6.95 -22.47 -2.13
C GLY A 250 8.20 -23.09 -2.76
N GLY A 251 9.38 -22.52 -2.48
CA GLY A 251 10.68 -23.07 -2.88
C GLY A 251 10.96 -24.44 -2.25
N MET A 252 10.64 -24.65 -0.97
CA MET A 252 10.77 -25.96 -0.31
C MET A 252 9.83 -27.01 -0.91
N ILE A 253 8.58 -26.64 -1.24
CA ILE A 253 7.63 -27.52 -1.93
C ILE A 253 8.16 -27.90 -3.31
N ARG A 254 8.65 -26.91 -4.08
CA ARG A 254 9.27 -27.13 -5.38
C ARG A 254 10.46 -28.09 -5.26
N TRP A 255 11.35 -27.85 -4.30
CA TRP A 255 12.49 -28.73 -4.03
C TRP A 255 12.07 -30.17 -3.70
N GLY A 256 11.02 -30.34 -2.90
CA GLY A 256 10.46 -31.65 -2.59
C GLY A 256 9.85 -32.36 -3.81
N VAL A 257 9.11 -31.63 -4.64
CA VAL A 257 8.53 -32.15 -5.90
C VAL A 257 9.62 -32.51 -6.89
N ASP A 258 10.63 -31.66 -7.07
CA ASP A 258 11.75 -31.91 -7.98
C ASP A 258 12.56 -33.12 -7.54
N ARG A 259 12.78 -33.31 -6.23
CA ARG A 259 13.45 -34.50 -5.71
C ARG A 259 12.67 -35.79 -5.98
N TYR A 260 11.34 -35.73 -5.98
CA TYR A 260 10.49 -36.85 -6.39
C TYR A 260 10.54 -37.09 -7.91
N LEU A 261 10.40 -36.03 -8.72
CA LEU A 261 10.43 -36.11 -10.18
C LEU A 261 11.80 -36.59 -10.70
N ARG A 262 12.92 -36.18 -10.09
CA ARG A 262 14.26 -36.70 -10.40
C ARG A 262 14.33 -38.21 -10.25
N LYS A 263 13.70 -38.79 -9.21
CA LYS A 263 13.68 -40.26 -9.03
C LYS A 263 12.87 -40.96 -10.12
N LYS A 264 11.76 -40.37 -10.58
CA LYS A 264 10.88 -40.93 -11.62
C LYS A 264 11.46 -40.79 -13.03
N LEU A 265 12.19 -39.70 -13.29
CA LEU A 265 12.79 -39.39 -14.59
C LEU A 265 14.22 -39.93 -14.75
N LYS A 266 14.73 -40.70 -13.78
CA LYS A 266 16.07 -41.33 -13.82
C LYS A 266 16.31 -42.11 -15.12
N ASP A 267 15.29 -42.78 -15.63
CA ASP A 267 15.41 -43.65 -16.82
C ASP A 267 15.60 -42.85 -18.12
N LYS A 268 15.36 -41.53 -18.12
CA LYS A 268 15.45 -40.69 -19.32
C LYS A 268 16.82 -40.02 -19.54
N ASN A 269 17.81 -40.19 -18.64
CA ASN A 269 19.17 -39.60 -18.73
C ASN A 269 19.17 -38.15 -19.30
N LEU A 270 18.30 -37.30 -18.75
CA LEU A 270 18.16 -35.92 -19.20
C LEU A 270 19.29 -35.06 -18.62
N THR A 271 19.88 -34.20 -19.44
CA THR A 271 20.75 -33.09 -18.98
C THR A 271 19.97 -32.18 -18.02
N GLU A 272 20.64 -31.51 -17.07
CA GLU A 272 20.00 -30.64 -16.06
C GLU A 272 19.04 -29.61 -16.69
N ASP A 273 19.43 -28.97 -17.78
CA ASP A 273 18.59 -27.99 -18.49
C ASP A 273 17.31 -28.61 -19.06
N LYS A 274 17.40 -29.84 -19.58
CA LYS A 274 16.24 -30.58 -20.10
C LYS A 274 15.36 -31.09 -18.98
N PHE A 275 15.94 -31.42 -17.83
CA PHE A 275 15.20 -31.79 -16.63
C PHE A 275 14.38 -30.61 -16.11
N VAL A 276 14.97 -29.42 -15.99
CA VAL A 276 14.25 -28.20 -15.55
C VAL A 276 13.12 -27.88 -16.53
N ALA A 277 13.39 -27.85 -17.84
CA ALA A 277 12.38 -27.56 -18.85
C ALA A 277 11.22 -28.58 -18.87
N GLU A 278 11.47 -29.85 -18.59
CA GLU A 278 10.42 -30.87 -18.49
C GLU A 278 9.63 -30.74 -17.18
N THR A 279 10.31 -30.41 -16.09
CA THR A 279 9.71 -30.25 -14.76
C THR A 279 8.92 -28.95 -14.65
N ASP A 280 9.22 -27.94 -15.47
CA ASP A 280 8.44 -26.70 -15.60
C ASP A 280 7.11 -26.91 -16.35
N LYS A 281 6.99 -27.99 -17.14
CA LYS A 281 5.71 -28.42 -17.72
C LYS A 281 4.87 -29.25 -16.75
N SER A 282 5.34 -29.47 -15.52
CA SER A 282 4.63 -30.33 -14.57
C SER A 282 3.23 -29.77 -14.27
N PRO A 283 2.24 -30.65 -14.02
CA PRO A 283 0.88 -30.24 -13.66
C PRO A 283 0.83 -29.28 -12.45
N GLY A 284 1.75 -29.42 -11.49
CA GLY A 284 1.87 -28.54 -10.33
C GLY A 284 2.26 -27.10 -10.68
N VAL A 285 3.22 -26.91 -11.60
CA VAL A 285 3.64 -25.58 -12.06
C VAL A 285 2.52 -24.91 -12.86
N LEU A 286 1.85 -25.66 -13.74
CA LEU A 286 0.70 -25.16 -14.50
C LEU A 286 -0.44 -24.73 -13.58
N MET A 287 -0.77 -25.53 -12.58
CA MET A 287 -1.80 -25.20 -11.59
C MET A 287 -1.45 -23.97 -10.76
N ALA A 288 -0.20 -23.85 -10.29
CA ALA A 288 0.27 -22.68 -9.57
C ALA A 288 0.17 -21.41 -10.42
N SER A 289 0.56 -21.47 -11.71
CA SER A 289 0.40 -20.35 -12.63
C SER A 289 -1.06 -19.95 -12.83
N GLY A 290 -1.97 -20.94 -12.90
CA GLY A 290 -3.42 -20.73 -12.97
C GLY A 290 -3.97 -20.04 -11.71
N TYR A 291 -3.50 -20.42 -10.52
CA TYR A 291 -3.90 -19.76 -9.28
C TYR A 291 -3.40 -18.32 -9.17
N ILE A 292 -2.17 -18.03 -9.63
CA ILE A 292 -1.64 -16.66 -9.68
C ILE A 292 -2.49 -15.80 -10.63
N ALA A 293 -2.78 -16.30 -11.83
CA ALA A 293 -3.60 -15.59 -12.81
C ALA A 293 -5.05 -15.40 -12.32
N GLY A 294 -5.65 -16.45 -11.75
CA GLY A 294 -7.00 -16.41 -11.19
C GLY A 294 -7.11 -15.44 -10.00
N GLY A 295 -6.11 -15.41 -9.12
CA GLY A 295 -6.04 -14.47 -8.01
C GLY A 295 -5.96 -13.01 -8.47
N ALA A 296 -5.15 -12.74 -9.49
CA ALA A 296 -5.06 -11.39 -10.07
C ALA A 296 -6.39 -10.94 -10.72
N LEU A 297 -7.06 -11.83 -11.46
CA LEU A 297 -8.38 -11.55 -12.04
C LEU A 297 -9.45 -11.33 -10.96
N ALA A 298 -9.46 -12.16 -9.91
CA ALA A 298 -10.37 -11.98 -8.77
C ALA A 298 -10.14 -10.63 -8.07
N ALA A 299 -8.88 -10.21 -7.89
CA ALA A 299 -8.55 -8.91 -7.31
C ALA A 299 -9.07 -7.74 -8.17
N ILE A 300 -8.97 -7.85 -9.50
CA ILE A 300 -9.54 -6.85 -10.43
C ILE A 300 -11.06 -6.81 -10.30
N VAL A 301 -11.72 -7.96 -10.27
CA VAL A 301 -13.19 -8.04 -10.08
C VAL A 301 -13.60 -7.40 -8.75
N ILE A 302 -12.90 -7.70 -7.65
CA ILE A 302 -13.15 -7.10 -6.34
C ILE A 302 -12.93 -5.59 -6.39
N ALA A 303 -11.88 -5.09 -7.04
CA ALA A 303 -11.61 -3.67 -7.17
C ALA A 303 -12.70 -2.95 -7.98
N ILE A 304 -13.18 -3.57 -9.08
CA ILE A 304 -14.30 -3.05 -9.87
C ILE A 304 -15.56 -2.99 -9.00
N LEU A 305 -15.89 -4.08 -8.30
CA LEU A 305 -17.03 -4.13 -7.40
C LEU A 305 -16.91 -3.00 -6.38
N GLN A 306 -15.79 -2.87 -5.67
CA GLN A 306 -15.55 -1.79 -4.68
C GLN A 306 -15.67 -0.37 -5.27
N GLY A 307 -15.46 -0.20 -6.58
CA GLY A 307 -15.63 1.06 -7.30
C GLY A 307 -17.08 1.38 -7.71
N VAL A 308 -18.02 0.44 -7.61
CA VAL A 308 -19.47 0.63 -7.90
C VAL A 308 -20.15 1.33 -6.71
N PRO A 309 -21.18 2.18 -6.91
CA PRO A 309 -21.81 2.96 -5.85
C PRO A 309 -22.14 2.12 -4.60
N ARG A 310 -21.63 2.61 -3.46
CA ARG A 310 -21.63 2.02 -2.11
C ARG A 310 -22.93 1.36 -1.62
N PRO A 311 -24.17 1.80 -1.95
CA PRO A 311 -25.37 1.18 -1.35
C PRO A 311 -25.59 -0.30 -1.71
N ALA A 312 -25.27 -0.73 -2.93
CA ALA A 312 -25.54 -2.11 -3.35
C ALA A 312 -24.57 -3.12 -2.70
N LEU A 313 -23.30 -2.76 -2.58
CA LEU A 313 -22.29 -3.61 -1.95
C LEU A 313 -22.36 -3.62 -0.42
N ALA A 314 -22.70 -2.50 0.20
CA ALA A 314 -22.90 -2.45 1.65
C ALA A 314 -23.99 -3.43 2.08
N ASN A 315 -25.07 -3.52 1.30
CA ASN A 315 -26.15 -4.48 1.53
C ASN A 315 -25.71 -5.92 1.31
N PHE A 316 -24.92 -6.19 0.26
CA PHE A 316 -24.38 -7.53 0.01
C PHE A 316 -23.41 -7.98 1.12
N ASN A 317 -22.43 -7.13 1.48
CA ASN A 317 -21.46 -7.43 2.55
C ASN A 317 -22.17 -7.69 3.88
N LYS A 318 -23.15 -6.85 4.24
CA LYS A 318 -23.95 -7.04 5.46
C LYS A 318 -24.73 -8.36 5.43
N SER A 319 -25.31 -8.73 4.29
CA SER A 319 -26.03 -10.01 4.13
C SER A 319 -25.09 -11.23 4.28
N VAL A 320 -23.87 -11.14 3.75
CA VAL A 320 -22.86 -12.20 3.88
C VAL A 320 -22.36 -12.31 5.32
N GLU A 321 -22.15 -11.17 5.98
CA GLU A 321 -21.71 -11.10 7.38
C GLU A 321 -22.78 -11.65 8.32
N ASP A 322 -24.05 -11.28 8.12
CA ASP A 322 -25.18 -11.81 8.88
C ASP A 322 -25.35 -13.33 8.68
N TRP A 323 -25.19 -13.83 7.45
CA TRP A 323 -25.22 -15.27 7.17
C TRP A 323 -24.05 -16.00 7.84
N ALA A 324 -22.84 -15.43 7.78
CA ALA A 324 -21.63 -16.01 8.36
C ALA A 324 -21.72 -16.08 9.89
N ASN A 325 -22.22 -15.02 10.55
CA ASN A 325 -22.44 -15.00 11.99
C ASN A 325 -23.46 -16.05 12.45
N LEU A 326 -24.44 -16.40 11.60
CA LEU A 326 -25.51 -17.34 11.96
C LEU A 326 -25.15 -18.81 11.71
N HIS A 327 -24.31 -19.10 10.70
CA HIS A 327 -24.04 -20.48 10.27
C HIS A 327 -22.58 -20.92 10.43
N ASN A 328 -21.63 -20.01 10.66
CA ASN A 328 -20.22 -20.35 10.77
C ASN A 328 -19.73 -20.27 12.23
N PRO A 329 -19.54 -21.41 12.93
CA PRO A 329 -19.02 -21.41 14.30
C PRO A 329 -17.59 -20.85 14.42
N LEU A 330 -16.91 -20.61 13.29
CA LEU A 330 -15.57 -20.05 13.22
C LEU A 330 -15.55 -18.53 12.90
N PHE A 331 -16.70 -17.88 12.64
CA PHE A 331 -16.75 -16.46 12.30
C PHE A 331 -17.41 -15.65 13.42
N GLY A 332 -16.65 -14.73 14.04
CA GLY A 332 -17.18 -13.67 14.94
C GLY A 332 -17.80 -14.07 16.29
N GLY A 333 -18.14 -15.34 16.53
CA GLY A 333 -18.90 -15.75 17.72
C GLY A 333 -18.07 -16.19 18.95
N PRO A 334 -18.62 -16.07 20.18
CA PRO A 334 -18.01 -16.60 21.42
C PRO A 334 -17.82 -18.14 21.44
N GLY A 335 -18.35 -18.86 20.45
CA GLY A 335 -18.09 -20.28 20.23
C GLY A 335 -16.67 -20.58 19.72
N ASN A 336 -16.02 -19.62 19.06
CA ASN A 336 -14.69 -19.82 18.49
C ASN A 336 -13.62 -19.88 19.59
N SER A 337 -13.68 -18.96 20.56
CA SER A 337 -12.81 -19.01 21.75
C SER A 337 -13.09 -20.22 22.64
N ALA A 338 -14.35 -20.69 22.72
CA ALA A 338 -14.73 -21.87 23.50
C ALA A 338 -14.28 -23.20 22.87
N PHE A 339 -14.29 -23.32 21.54
CA PHE A 339 -13.80 -24.49 20.82
C PHE A 339 -12.26 -24.61 20.92
N PHE A 340 -11.55 -23.51 20.68
CA PHE A 340 -10.09 -23.50 20.73
C PHE A 340 -9.53 -23.57 22.15
N SER A 341 -10.20 -22.99 23.16
CA SER A 341 -9.80 -23.17 24.57
C SER A 341 -9.97 -24.61 25.05
N LYS A 342 -10.93 -25.37 24.52
CA LYS A 342 -11.06 -26.81 24.79
C LYS A 342 -9.97 -27.66 24.12
N LEU A 343 -9.46 -27.22 22.96
CA LEU A 343 -8.49 -27.97 22.18
C LEU A 343 -7.04 -27.69 22.60
N PHE A 344 -6.74 -26.44 23.00
CA PHE A 344 -5.38 -25.97 23.29
C PHE A 344 -5.17 -25.45 24.72
N GLY A 345 -6.20 -25.46 25.58
CA GLY A 345 -6.15 -24.96 26.96
C GLY A 345 -6.49 -23.46 27.08
N PRO A 346 -6.47 -22.87 28.28
CA PRO A 346 -6.67 -21.42 28.47
C PRO A 346 -5.44 -20.61 28.04
N ASN A 347 -5.62 -19.34 27.66
CA ASN A 347 -4.50 -18.45 27.32
C ASN A 347 -3.66 -18.13 28.57
N ASP A 348 -2.52 -18.79 28.68
CA ASP A 348 -1.54 -18.63 29.75
C ASP A 348 -0.34 -17.75 29.35
N GLY A 349 -0.41 -17.09 28.18
CA GLY A 349 0.68 -16.28 27.63
C GLY A 349 1.81 -17.08 26.96
N SER A 350 1.69 -18.42 26.90
CA SER A 350 2.61 -19.27 26.13
C SER A 350 2.26 -19.25 24.62
N PHE A 351 3.19 -19.71 23.77
CA PHE A 351 2.92 -19.89 22.33
C PHE A 351 1.65 -20.74 22.08
N ILE A 352 1.43 -21.78 22.90
CA ILE A 352 0.24 -22.64 22.80
C ILE A 352 -1.01 -21.92 23.32
N GLY A 353 -0.90 -21.16 24.40
CA GLY A 353 -1.99 -20.31 24.92
C GLY A 353 -2.43 -19.22 23.94
N SER A 354 -1.52 -18.70 23.11
CA SER A 354 -1.85 -17.72 22.07
C SER A 354 -2.73 -18.28 20.94
N LEU A 355 -2.84 -19.61 20.80
CA LEU A 355 -3.70 -20.29 19.83
C LEU A 355 -5.19 -20.28 20.21
N THR A 356 -5.53 -19.78 21.41
CA THR A 356 -6.87 -19.87 22.01
C THR A 356 -7.78 -18.68 21.67
N HIS A 357 -7.18 -17.54 21.32
CA HIS A 357 -7.87 -16.43 20.68
C HIS A 357 -7.56 -16.50 19.18
N PRO A 358 -8.55 -16.73 18.31
CA PRO A 358 -8.32 -16.68 16.88
C PRO A 358 -8.00 -15.24 16.52
N SER A 359 -6.70 -14.89 16.44
CA SER A 359 -6.33 -13.85 15.49
C SER A 359 -6.80 -14.34 14.13
N ALA A 360 -7.49 -13.49 13.37
CA ALA A 360 -7.94 -13.81 12.01
C ALA A 360 -6.81 -14.43 11.16
N ASP A 361 -5.57 -14.11 11.52
CA ASP A 361 -4.31 -14.63 10.99
C ASP A 361 -4.19 -16.16 11.04
N PHE A 362 -4.49 -16.84 12.16
CA PHE A 362 -4.35 -18.30 12.24
C PHE A 362 -5.37 -19.04 11.36
N MET A 363 -6.61 -18.56 11.33
CA MET A 363 -7.64 -19.12 10.46
C MET A 363 -7.32 -18.90 8.99
N SER A 364 -6.66 -17.78 8.65
CA SER A 364 -6.17 -17.52 7.30
C SER A 364 -5.06 -18.48 6.85
N MET A 365 -4.38 -19.16 7.79
CA MET A 365 -3.37 -20.19 7.47
C MET A 365 -4.00 -21.51 6.99
N ILE A 366 -5.26 -21.80 7.32
CA ILE A 366 -5.90 -23.06 6.92
C ILE A 366 -6.06 -23.16 5.39
N PRO A 367 -6.65 -22.17 4.69
CA PRO A 367 -6.69 -22.16 3.22
C PRO A 367 -5.30 -22.25 2.60
N PHE A 368 -4.30 -21.60 3.20
CA PHE A 368 -2.92 -21.61 2.75
C PHE A 368 -2.28 -23.00 2.84
N LEU A 369 -2.44 -23.69 3.97
CA LEU A 369 -1.96 -25.07 4.15
C LEU A 369 -2.67 -26.06 3.22
N ILE A 370 -3.99 -25.90 3.02
CA ILE A 370 -4.75 -26.71 2.07
C ILE A 370 -4.22 -26.52 0.65
N LEU A 371 -3.99 -25.26 0.24
CA LEU A 371 -3.43 -24.94 -1.07
C LEU A 371 -2.03 -25.56 -1.24
N MET A 372 -1.18 -25.50 -0.22
CA MET A 372 0.15 -26.13 -0.23
C MET A 372 0.08 -27.63 -0.41
N LEU A 373 -0.77 -28.30 0.38
CA LEU A 373 -0.98 -29.74 0.27
C LEU A 373 -1.46 -30.11 -1.14
N LEU A 374 -2.42 -29.35 -1.67
CA LEU A 374 -3.00 -29.58 -2.98
C LEU A 374 -1.94 -29.42 -4.08
N LEU A 375 -1.15 -28.34 -4.06
CA LEU A 375 -0.05 -28.13 -5.02
C LEU A 375 1.02 -29.22 -4.93
N TYR A 376 1.35 -29.67 -3.71
CA TYR A 376 2.29 -30.78 -3.52
C TYR A 376 1.74 -32.10 -4.10
N LEU A 377 0.48 -32.42 -3.85
CA LEU A 377 -0.18 -33.64 -4.35
C LEU A 377 -0.34 -33.62 -5.87
N VAL A 378 -0.69 -32.47 -6.45
CA VAL A 378 -0.79 -32.28 -7.90
C VAL A 378 0.60 -32.31 -8.55
N GLY A 379 1.61 -31.69 -7.94
CA GLY A 379 3.00 -31.76 -8.41
C GLY A 379 3.57 -33.18 -8.37
N ARG A 380 3.13 -34.02 -7.42
CA ARG A 380 3.42 -35.46 -7.39
C ARG A 380 2.57 -36.29 -8.34
N GLU A 381 1.70 -35.66 -9.12
CA GLU A 381 0.77 -36.29 -10.05
C GLU A 381 -0.19 -37.29 -9.38
N VAL A 382 -0.45 -37.16 -8.07
CA VAL A 382 -1.36 -38.06 -7.32
C VAL A 382 -2.82 -37.76 -7.65
N LEU A 383 -3.17 -36.49 -7.89
CA LEU A 383 -4.54 -36.04 -8.14
C LEU A 383 -4.91 -35.88 -9.62
N LEU A 384 -3.94 -35.57 -10.48
CA LEU A 384 -4.18 -35.20 -11.90
C LEU A 384 -3.44 -36.12 -12.89
N THR A 385 -3.06 -37.35 -12.50
CA THR A 385 -2.48 -38.31 -13.46
C THR A 385 -3.50 -38.62 -14.55
N SER A 386 -3.18 -38.31 -15.81
CA SER A 386 -3.88 -38.87 -16.95
C SER A 386 -3.72 -40.39 -16.89
N ARG A 387 -4.82 -41.13 -16.69
CA ARG A 387 -4.81 -42.60 -16.79
C ARG A 387 -4.16 -42.99 -18.12
N PRO A 388 -3.24 -43.98 -18.14
CA PRO A 388 -2.68 -44.44 -19.41
C PRO A 388 -3.83 -44.96 -20.27
N THR A 389 -4.13 -44.26 -21.35
CA THR A 389 -4.99 -44.77 -22.41
C THR A 389 -4.34 -46.05 -22.91
N THR A 390 -4.94 -47.17 -22.58
CA THR A 390 -4.60 -48.48 -23.14
C THR A 390 -4.91 -48.37 -24.63
N VAL A 391 -3.91 -48.01 -25.43
CA VAL A 391 -3.98 -48.15 -26.87
C VAL A 391 -4.03 -49.65 -27.12
N LYS A 392 -5.24 -50.19 -27.29
CA LYS A 392 -5.44 -51.50 -27.92
C LYS A 392 -4.80 -51.40 -29.30
N ARG A 393 -3.61 -51.98 -29.46
CA ARG A 393 -3.11 -52.37 -30.77
C ARG A 393 -4.20 -53.22 -31.41
N ARG A 394 -4.79 -52.72 -32.48
CA ARG A 394 -5.50 -53.52 -33.47
C ARG A 394 -4.59 -53.67 -34.67
#